data_AF-A0A7Y4R295-F1
#
_entry.id   AF-A0A7Y4R295-F1
#
_cell.length_a   1.000
_cell.length_b   1.000
_cell.length_c   1.000
_cell.angle_alpha   90.00
_cell.angle_beta   90.00
_cell.angle_gamma   90.00
#
_symmetry.space_group_name_H-M   'P 1'
#
loop_
_entity.id
_entity.type
_entity.pdbx_description
1 polymer ?
#
loop_
_entity_poly.entity_id
_entity_poly.type
_entity_poly.pdbx_seq_one_letter_code
_entity_poly.pdbx_strand_id
1 'polypeptide(L)'
;MRNKIENAKRFTAIVVITIGLLSFNTDEAKLFEFSYPKRDKAKITFKAQNFKKFSKEWRGSDYYYFAEGKDRMVCSILFYKLNDDEKVSLVDTPKMAMGGPDISPAYPFTYFTTYSNLKKYEENSSSWGEPSDDFMFLQNDITSFNGLKINQKHMYGYCMIDKDLFVNIHLSKVNCSKEDSTAMRQILSSLTRLK
;
A
#
# COMPACT_ATOMS: atom_id res chain seq x y z
N MET A 1 -50.97 42.34 0.57
CA MET A 1 -49.52 42.10 0.67
C MET A 1 -49.10 40.94 1.59
N ARG A 2 -49.96 40.39 2.45
CA ARG A 2 -49.61 39.27 3.37
C ARG A 2 -49.42 37.90 2.71
N ASN A 3 -50.14 37.58 1.62
CA ASN A 3 -50.12 36.22 1.03
C ASN A 3 -48.89 35.87 0.18
N LYS A 4 -48.03 36.83 -0.21
CA LYS A 4 -46.80 36.53 -0.97
C LYS A 4 -45.64 36.06 -0.08
N ILE A 5 -45.67 36.37 1.21
CA ILE A 5 -44.55 36.10 2.13
C ILE A 5 -44.60 34.64 2.65
N GLU A 6 -45.79 34.04 2.76
CA GLU A 6 -45.93 32.66 3.24
C GLU A 6 -45.49 31.61 2.22
N ASN A 7 -45.69 31.86 0.91
CA ASN A 7 -45.26 30.94 -0.14
C ASN A 7 -43.74 30.91 -0.31
N ALA A 8 -43.04 32.02 -0.03
CA ALA A 8 -41.57 32.06 -0.07
C ALA A 8 -40.95 31.19 1.05
N LYS A 9 -41.53 31.21 2.26
CA LYS A 9 -41.04 30.42 3.40
C LYS A 9 -41.22 28.91 3.23
N ARG A 10 -42.27 28.48 2.51
CA ARG A 10 -42.52 27.05 2.21
C ARG A 10 -41.54 26.50 1.15
N PHE A 11 -41.12 27.34 0.19
CA PHE A 11 -40.12 26.94 -0.81
C PHE A 11 -38.70 26.83 -0.24
N THR A 12 -38.33 27.67 0.73
CA THR A 12 -37.01 27.60 1.37
C THR A 12 -36.86 26.39 2.28
N ALA A 13 -37.95 25.93 2.91
CA ALA A 13 -37.92 24.75 3.78
C ALA A 13 -37.69 23.42 3.03
N ILE A 14 -38.16 23.33 1.77
CA ILE A 14 -38.01 22.10 0.97
C ILE A 14 -36.56 21.94 0.47
N VAL A 15 -35.86 23.04 0.14
CA VAL A 15 -34.47 23.00 -0.32
C VAL A 15 -33.48 22.61 0.79
N VAL A 16 -33.77 22.96 2.04
CA VAL A 16 -32.90 22.62 3.19
C VAL A 16 -33.04 21.13 3.58
N ILE A 17 -34.18 20.49 3.32
CA ILE A 17 -34.40 19.09 3.67
C ILE A 17 -33.81 18.13 2.62
N THR A 18 -33.71 18.51 1.34
CA THR A 18 -33.06 17.67 0.31
C THR A 18 -31.53 17.73 0.33
N ILE A 19 -30.91 18.75 0.93
CA ILE A 19 -29.45 18.80 1.10
C ILE A 19 -28.99 17.95 2.30
N GLY A 20 -29.87 17.70 3.27
CA GLY A 20 -29.55 16.91 4.48
C GLY A 20 -29.48 15.39 4.28
N LEU A 21 -29.90 14.86 3.12
CA LEU A 21 -29.92 13.42 2.83
C LEU A 21 -28.78 12.93 1.92
N LEU A 22 -27.83 13.82 1.59
CA LEU A 22 -26.54 13.42 1.01
C LEU A 22 -25.45 13.31 2.07
N SER A 23 -25.81 12.93 3.31
CA SER A 23 -24.86 12.28 4.21
C SER A 23 -24.53 10.90 3.64
N PHE A 24 -23.72 10.89 2.57
CA PHE A 24 -22.98 9.72 2.20
C PHE A 24 -22.21 9.28 3.44
N ASN A 25 -22.52 8.08 3.95
CA ASN A 25 -21.54 7.29 4.68
C ASN A 25 -20.43 6.97 3.68
N THR A 26 -19.57 7.94 3.38
CA THR A 26 -18.24 7.61 2.90
C THR A 26 -17.60 6.92 4.09
N ASP A 27 -17.49 5.59 4.05
CA ASP A 27 -16.66 4.82 4.98
C ASP A 27 -15.33 5.57 5.07
N GLU A 28 -15.09 6.31 6.17
CA GLU A 28 -13.97 7.24 6.23
C GLU A 28 -12.67 6.42 6.18
N ALA A 29 -11.69 6.87 5.40
CA ALA A 29 -10.45 6.11 5.24
C ALA A 29 -9.73 6.00 6.59
N LYS A 30 -9.65 4.78 7.12
CA LYS A 30 -9.02 4.48 8.40
C LYS A 30 -7.50 4.50 8.24
N LEU A 31 -6.81 5.15 9.18
CA LEU A 31 -5.35 5.08 9.29
C LEU A 31 -4.95 3.74 9.92
N PHE A 32 -4.09 3.00 9.23
CA PHE A 32 -3.44 1.80 9.75
C PHE A 32 -1.97 2.10 10.04
N GLU A 33 -1.45 1.48 11.10
CA GLU A 33 -0.08 1.65 11.56
C GLU A 33 0.59 0.28 11.75
N PHE A 34 1.82 0.19 11.25
CA PHE A 34 2.62 -1.03 11.21
C PHE A 34 4.02 -0.73 11.74
N SER A 35 4.51 -1.60 12.62
CA SER A 35 5.84 -1.48 13.20
C SER A 35 6.49 -2.84 13.31
N TYR A 36 7.82 -2.86 13.28
CA TYR A 36 8.58 -4.04 13.64
C TYR A 36 8.74 -4.08 15.17
N PRO A 37 8.20 -5.08 15.90
CA PRO A 37 8.10 -5.00 17.36
C PRO A 37 9.43 -4.86 18.10
N LYS A 38 10.53 -5.34 17.51
CA LYS A 38 11.87 -5.23 18.10
C LYS A 38 12.56 -3.88 17.78
N ARG A 39 11.93 -3.02 16.97
CA ARG A 39 12.43 -1.70 16.54
C ARG A 39 11.25 -0.75 16.31
N ASP A 40 10.70 -0.24 17.40
CA ASP A 40 9.49 0.60 17.37
C ASP A 40 9.74 2.06 16.92
N LYS A 41 11.02 2.42 16.69
CA LYS A 41 11.44 3.78 16.36
C LYS A 41 10.90 4.29 15.02
N ALA A 42 10.46 3.39 14.14
CA ALA A 42 9.90 3.78 12.86
C ALA A 42 8.66 2.96 12.53
N LYS A 43 7.65 3.66 12.00
CA LYS A 43 6.33 3.11 11.71
C LYS A 43 5.97 3.40 10.27
N ILE A 44 5.33 2.43 9.63
CA ILE A 44 4.68 2.62 8.34
C ILE A 44 3.19 2.84 8.58
N THR A 45 2.63 3.84 7.92
CA THR A 45 1.19 4.08 7.96
C THR A 45 0.61 4.19 6.56
N PHE A 46 -0.65 3.80 6.38
CA PHE A 46 -1.44 4.15 5.20
C PHE A 46 -2.91 4.30 5.57
N LYS A 47 -3.68 4.93 4.68
CA LYS A 47 -5.14 5.08 4.81
C LYS A 47 -5.86 4.09 3.89
N ALA A 48 -6.87 3.39 4.43
CA ALA A 48 -7.70 2.47 3.66
C ALA A 48 -9.10 2.31 4.26
N GLN A 49 -10.09 1.97 3.44
CA GLN A 49 -11.48 1.78 3.86
C GLN A 49 -11.86 0.30 4.05
N ASN A 50 -11.26 -0.58 3.25
CA ASN A 50 -11.79 -1.94 3.06
C ASN A 50 -11.23 -2.99 4.04
N PHE A 51 -10.19 -2.66 4.81
CA PHE A 51 -9.58 -3.59 5.76
C PHE A 51 -10.20 -3.45 7.16
N LYS A 52 -10.59 -4.56 7.78
CA LYS A 52 -11.13 -4.54 9.16
C LYS A 52 -10.01 -4.60 10.20
N LYS A 53 -9.13 -5.59 10.08
CA LYS A 53 -8.03 -5.89 11.00
C LYS A 53 -6.92 -6.61 10.25
N PHE A 54 -5.68 -6.32 10.63
CA PHE A 54 -4.51 -7.07 10.21
C PHE A 54 -4.16 -8.15 11.24
N SER A 55 -4.05 -9.39 10.76
CA SER A 55 -3.38 -10.48 11.46
C SER A 55 -1.88 -10.26 11.45
N LYS A 56 -1.17 -10.82 12.42
CA LYS A 56 0.27 -10.67 12.58
C LYS A 56 0.93 -12.01 12.81
N GLU A 57 2.09 -12.24 12.22
CA GLU A 57 2.85 -13.48 12.43
C GLU A 57 4.36 -13.23 12.36
N TRP A 58 5.12 -14.04 13.09
CA TRP A 58 6.58 -14.12 12.99
C TRP A 58 6.98 -15.30 12.12
N ARG A 59 8.00 -15.09 11.28
CA ARG A 59 8.66 -16.15 10.51
C ARG A 59 10.17 -16.00 10.68
N GLY A 60 10.72 -16.68 11.69
CA GLY A 60 12.11 -16.45 12.10
C GLY A 60 12.31 -15.01 12.59
N SER A 61 13.16 -14.24 11.91
CA SER A 61 13.40 -12.82 12.18
C SER A 61 12.43 -11.88 11.47
N ASP A 62 11.62 -12.39 10.54
CA ASP A 62 10.70 -11.58 9.75
C ASP A 62 9.36 -11.43 10.45
N TYR A 63 8.71 -10.31 10.20
CA TYR A 63 7.42 -10.00 10.78
C TYR A 63 6.42 -9.57 9.72
N TYR A 64 5.27 -10.23 9.72
CA TYR A 64 4.23 -10.06 8.71
C TYR A 64 2.97 -9.47 9.32
N TYR A 65 2.36 -8.56 8.57
CA TYR A 65 0.96 -8.18 8.72
C TYR A 65 0.19 -8.67 7.49
N PHE A 66 -1.04 -9.13 7.68
CA PHE A 66 -1.90 -9.60 6.61
C PHE A 66 -3.36 -9.22 6.86
N ALA A 67 -4.06 -8.75 5.83
CA ALA A 67 -5.50 -8.56 5.85
C ALA A 67 -6.12 -8.86 4.49
N GLU A 68 -7.35 -9.36 4.52
CA GLU A 68 -8.23 -9.41 3.36
C GLU A 68 -9.33 -8.36 3.55
N GLY A 69 -9.52 -7.52 2.54
CA GLY A 69 -10.55 -6.50 2.49
C GLY A 69 -11.92 -7.09 2.17
N LYS A 70 -13.00 -6.36 2.48
CA LYS A 70 -14.37 -6.77 2.13
C LYS A 70 -14.57 -7.01 0.63
N ASP A 71 -13.76 -6.34 -0.18
CA ASP A 71 -13.73 -6.37 -1.64
C ASP A 71 -12.81 -7.46 -2.19
N ARG A 72 -12.27 -8.35 -1.35
CA ARG A 72 -11.26 -9.38 -1.69
C ARG A 72 -9.92 -8.83 -2.14
N MET A 73 -9.64 -7.54 -1.90
CA MET A 73 -8.28 -7.03 -1.99
C MET A 73 -7.48 -7.61 -0.82
N VAL A 74 -6.32 -8.18 -1.11
CA VAL A 74 -5.38 -8.66 -0.09
C VAL A 74 -4.31 -7.60 0.12
N CYS A 75 -3.98 -7.34 1.38
CA CYS A 75 -2.84 -6.53 1.77
C CYS A 75 -1.92 -7.31 2.70
N SER A 76 -0.64 -7.35 2.38
CA SER A 76 0.40 -7.82 3.29
C SER A 76 1.51 -6.80 3.46
N ILE A 77 2.08 -6.73 4.66
CA ILE A 77 3.27 -5.96 4.95
C ILE A 77 4.30 -6.91 5.54
N LEU A 78 5.39 -7.11 4.82
CA LEU A 78 6.55 -7.88 5.26
C LEU A 78 7.62 -6.92 5.77
N PHE A 79 8.04 -7.11 7.01
CA PHE A 79 9.28 -6.56 7.56
C PHE A 79 10.35 -7.66 7.49
N TYR A 80 11.23 -7.55 6.50
CA TYR A 80 12.28 -8.52 6.21
C TYR A 80 13.60 -8.08 6.85
N LYS A 81 14.05 -8.84 7.85
CA LYS A 81 15.25 -8.50 8.63
C LYS A 81 16.46 -9.17 7.99
N LEU A 82 17.36 -8.36 7.42
CA LEU A 82 18.58 -8.87 6.82
C LEU A 82 19.49 -9.49 7.88
N ASN A 83 20.08 -10.64 7.61
CA ASN A 83 21.24 -11.10 8.35
C ASN A 83 22.51 -10.33 7.92
N ASP A 84 23.65 -10.61 8.56
CA ASP A 84 24.89 -9.87 8.30
C ASP A 84 25.40 -10.04 6.87
N ASP A 85 25.32 -11.25 6.31
CA ASP A 85 25.74 -11.54 4.93
C ASP A 85 24.83 -10.86 3.90
N GLU A 86 23.52 -10.89 4.15
CA GLU A 86 22.53 -10.19 3.33
C GLU A 86 22.73 -8.67 3.40
N LYS A 87 23.03 -8.13 4.57
CA LYS A 87 23.31 -6.70 4.71
C LYS A 87 24.54 -6.30 3.90
N VAL A 88 25.62 -7.09 3.96
CA VAL A 88 26.82 -6.83 3.17
C VAL A 88 26.49 -6.86 1.68
N SER A 89 25.84 -7.92 1.20
CA SER A 89 25.61 -8.15 -0.23
C SER A 89 24.50 -7.28 -0.83
N LEU A 90 23.44 -6.96 -0.08
CA LEU A 90 22.26 -6.24 -0.57
C LEU A 90 22.26 -4.74 -0.24
N VAL A 91 23.07 -4.30 0.72
CA VAL A 91 23.13 -2.90 1.14
C VAL A 91 24.56 -2.36 1.03
N ASP A 92 25.52 -2.89 1.78
CA ASP A 92 26.83 -2.24 1.93
C ASP A 92 27.65 -2.27 0.63
N THR A 93 27.68 -3.40 -0.10
CA THR A 93 28.37 -3.51 -1.39
C THR A 93 27.74 -2.63 -2.46
N PRO A 94 26.41 -2.68 -2.71
CA PRO A 94 25.75 -1.76 -3.65
C PRO A 94 25.94 -0.29 -3.28
N LYS A 95 25.84 0.05 -1.99
CA LYS A 95 26.08 1.41 -1.47
C LYS A 95 27.48 1.90 -1.83
N MET A 96 28.52 1.10 -1.57
CA MET A 96 29.90 1.47 -1.90
C MET A 96 30.11 1.64 -3.40
N ALA A 97 29.57 0.73 -4.21
CA ALA A 97 29.73 0.78 -5.67
C ALA A 97 29.07 2.01 -6.31
N MET A 98 27.97 2.48 -5.72
CA MET A 98 27.16 3.58 -6.28
C MET A 98 27.34 4.91 -5.54
N GLY A 99 28.09 4.95 -4.43
CA GLY A 99 28.12 6.12 -3.55
C GLY A 99 26.75 6.45 -2.93
N GLY A 100 25.93 5.43 -2.66
CA GLY A 100 24.55 5.58 -2.18
C GLY A 100 24.43 5.89 -0.67
N PRO A 101 23.21 6.21 -0.19
CA PRO A 101 22.95 6.43 1.24
C PRO A 101 22.85 5.11 2.02
N ASP A 102 22.99 5.17 3.35
CA ASP A 102 22.82 4.00 4.23
C ASP A 102 21.39 3.43 4.22
N ILE A 103 20.40 4.23 3.83
CA ILE A 103 18.99 3.88 3.81
C ILE A 103 18.39 4.40 2.51
N SER A 104 17.90 3.49 1.67
CA SER A 104 17.19 3.82 0.44
C SER A 104 16.15 2.75 0.12
N PRO A 105 14.95 3.12 -0.38
CA PRO A 105 13.98 2.15 -0.91
C PRO A 105 14.50 1.41 -2.16
N ALA A 106 15.57 1.90 -2.82
CA ALA A 106 16.13 1.24 -3.98
C ALA A 106 16.69 -0.15 -3.65
N TYR A 107 17.28 -0.36 -2.47
CA TYR A 107 17.82 -1.66 -2.06
C TYR A 107 16.73 -2.75 -1.97
N PRO A 108 15.65 -2.58 -1.18
CA PRO A 108 14.55 -3.55 -1.19
C PRO A 108 13.86 -3.64 -2.55
N PHE A 109 13.67 -2.53 -3.26
CA PHE A 109 13.07 -2.54 -4.60
C PHE A 109 13.86 -3.46 -5.55
N THR A 110 15.17 -3.29 -5.67
CA THR A 110 16.01 -4.14 -6.52
C THR A 110 15.97 -5.59 -6.08
N TYR A 111 16.11 -5.87 -4.77
CA TYR A 111 16.07 -7.24 -4.26
C TYR A 111 14.77 -7.97 -4.63
N PHE A 112 13.61 -7.43 -4.24
CA PHE A 112 12.34 -8.12 -4.45
C PHE A 112 11.94 -8.21 -5.92
N THR A 113 12.38 -7.27 -6.77
CA THR A 113 12.08 -7.33 -8.21
C THR A 113 13.00 -8.27 -8.97
N THR A 114 14.26 -8.41 -8.57
CA THR A 114 15.21 -9.36 -9.16
C THR A 114 14.89 -10.80 -8.76
N TYR A 115 14.53 -11.05 -7.51
CA TYR A 115 14.31 -12.41 -6.97
C TYR A 115 12.84 -12.83 -6.90
N SER A 116 11.95 -12.19 -7.68
CA SER A 116 10.53 -12.60 -7.75
C SER A 116 10.40 -13.98 -8.39
N ASN A 117 9.89 -14.96 -7.64
CA ASN A 117 9.56 -16.30 -8.15
C ASN A 117 8.44 -16.28 -9.20
N LEU A 118 7.68 -15.18 -9.26
CA LEU A 118 6.57 -15.01 -10.20
C LEU A 118 7.00 -14.27 -11.47
N LYS A 119 8.28 -13.87 -11.60
CA LYS A 119 8.77 -13.00 -12.67
C LYS A 119 8.35 -13.41 -14.08
N LYS A 120 8.36 -14.72 -14.35
CA LYS A 120 7.99 -15.30 -15.66
C LYS A 120 6.50 -15.18 -16.00
N TYR A 121 5.65 -14.86 -15.04
CA TYR A 121 4.21 -14.65 -15.22
C TYR A 121 3.82 -13.17 -15.15
N GLU A 122 4.76 -12.28 -14.83
CA GLU A 122 4.50 -10.85 -14.66
C GLU A 122 4.39 -10.15 -16.02
N GLU A 123 3.26 -9.48 -16.24
CA GLU A 123 2.97 -8.64 -17.39
C GLU A 123 2.68 -7.19 -16.94
N ASN A 124 2.62 -6.24 -17.89
CA ASN A 124 2.26 -4.84 -17.64
C ASN A 124 3.01 -4.17 -16.47
N SER A 125 4.31 -4.50 -16.35
CA SER A 125 5.15 -4.01 -15.26
C SER A 125 5.44 -2.52 -15.41
N SER A 126 5.25 -1.76 -14.33
CA SER A 126 5.58 -0.34 -14.26
C SER A 126 6.00 0.03 -12.85
N SER A 127 7.07 0.79 -12.72
CA SER A 127 7.59 1.30 -11.45
C SER A 127 7.56 2.83 -11.38
N TRP A 128 7.53 3.37 -10.17
CA TRP A 128 7.61 4.81 -9.92
C TRP A 128 8.22 5.09 -8.53
N GLY A 129 8.56 6.35 -8.28
CA GLY A 129 9.30 6.79 -7.09
C GLY A 129 10.81 6.79 -7.32
N GLU A 130 11.53 7.58 -6.53
CA GLU A 130 12.97 7.79 -6.67
C GLU A 130 13.77 7.13 -5.52
N PRO A 131 15.05 6.78 -5.74
CA PRO A 131 15.91 6.23 -4.68
C PRO A 131 16.07 7.13 -3.44
N SER A 132 15.78 8.42 -3.56
CA SER A 132 15.80 9.40 -2.46
C SER A 132 14.50 9.49 -1.67
N ASP A 133 13.41 8.90 -2.18
CA ASP A 133 12.11 8.93 -1.52
C ASP A 133 12.08 7.96 -0.32
N ASP A 134 11.03 8.02 0.49
CA ASP A 134 10.80 7.00 1.53
C ASP A 134 10.36 5.65 0.91
N PHE A 135 9.74 5.69 -0.27
CA PHE A 135 9.20 4.52 -0.94
C PHE A 135 9.47 4.54 -2.44
N MET A 136 9.76 3.36 -2.99
CA MET A 136 9.64 3.08 -4.42
C MET A 136 8.51 2.08 -4.63
N PHE A 137 7.95 2.05 -5.83
CA PHE A 137 6.73 1.30 -6.10
C PHE A 137 6.82 0.51 -7.39
N LEU A 138 6.05 -0.58 -7.45
CA LEU A 138 5.90 -1.41 -8.64
C LEU A 138 4.43 -1.80 -8.78
N GLN A 139 3.93 -1.87 -10.01
CA GLN A 139 2.77 -2.66 -10.36
C GLN A 139 3.15 -3.72 -11.39
N ASN A 140 2.44 -4.85 -11.36
CA ASN A 140 2.43 -5.84 -12.42
C ASN A 140 1.11 -6.62 -12.40
N ASP A 141 0.86 -7.33 -13.48
CA ASP A 141 -0.31 -8.20 -13.64
C ASP A 141 0.14 -9.65 -13.82
N ILE A 142 -0.67 -10.60 -13.35
CA ILE A 142 -0.58 -12.01 -13.69
C ILE A 142 -1.89 -12.39 -14.38
N THR A 143 -1.86 -12.50 -15.70
CA THR A 143 -3.05 -12.83 -16.50
C THR A 143 -3.28 -14.34 -16.58
N SER A 144 -2.21 -15.13 -16.47
CA SER A 144 -2.25 -16.60 -16.42
C SER A 144 -1.23 -17.19 -15.44
N PHE A 145 -1.58 -18.31 -14.82
CA PHE A 145 -0.70 -19.07 -13.93
C PHE A 145 -0.87 -20.56 -14.20
N ASN A 146 0.20 -21.24 -14.61
CA ASN A 146 0.19 -22.66 -14.98
C ASN A 146 -0.95 -23.03 -15.96
N GLY A 147 -1.19 -22.19 -16.96
CA GLY A 147 -2.23 -22.38 -17.97
C GLY A 147 -3.65 -21.96 -17.53
N LEU A 148 -3.85 -21.57 -16.28
CA LEU A 148 -5.13 -21.07 -15.77
C LEU A 148 -5.19 -19.55 -15.89
N LYS A 149 -6.28 -19.02 -16.45
CA LYS A 149 -6.52 -17.57 -16.53
C LYS A 149 -7.00 -17.05 -15.18
N ILE A 150 -6.25 -16.14 -14.56
CA ILE A 150 -6.53 -15.65 -13.19
C ILE A 150 -6.69 -14.13 -13.07
N ASN A 151 -6.27 -13.33 -14.08
CA ASN A 151 -6.35 -11.86 -14.11
C ASN A 151 -6.19 -11.19 -12.74
N GLN A 152 -4.98 -11.29 -12.19
CA GLN A 152 -4.64 -10.75 -10.89
C GLN A 152 -3.74 -9.53 -11.06
N LYS A 153 -4.09 -8.43 -10.39
CA LYS A 153 -3.22 -7.25 -10.30
C LYS A 153 -2.44 -7.29 -9.00
N HIS A 154 -1.18 -6.89 -9.06
CA HIS A 154 -0.34 -6.67 -7.90
C HIS A 154 0.22 -5.24 -7.92
N MET A 155 0.25 -4.62 -6.75
CA MET A 155 0.97 -3.38 -6.53
C MET A 155 1.80 -3.48 -5.27
N TYR A 156 2.97 -2.87 -5.29
CA TYR A 156 3.96 -2.97 -4.24
C TYR A 156 4.47 -1.60 -3.84
N GLY A 157 4.72 -1.41 -2.55
CA GLY A 157 5.54 -0.34 -2.00
C GLY A 157 6.75 -0.93 -1.29
N TYR A 158 7.92 -0.39 -1.54
CA TYR A 158 9.20 -0.84 -0.99
C TYR A 158 9.82 0.27 -0.18
N CYS A 159 10.23 -0.05 1.04
CA CYS A 159 10.86 0.91 1.95
C CYS A 159 11.99 0.23 2.71
N MET A 160 12.96 1.02 3.14
CA MET A 160 13.99 0.59 4.07
C MET A 160 13.85 1.41 5.35
N ILE A 161 13.59 0.73 6.46
CA ILE A 161 13.29 1.39 7.74
C ILE A 161 14.57 1.78 8.46
N ASP A 162 15.55 0.90 8.41
CA ASP A 162 16.88 1.03 9.01
C ASP A 162 17.88 0.26 8.13
N LYS A 163 19.18 0.28 8.48
CA LYS A 163 20.31 -0.24 7.67
C LYS A 163 20.21 -1.72 7.24
N ASP A 164 19.28 -2.47 7.83
CA ASP A 164 19.15 -3.93 7.70
C ASP A 164 17.69 -4.40 7.91
N LEU A 165 16.71 -3.52 7.68
CA LEU A 165 15.29 -3.84 7.77
C LEU A 165 14.54 -3.35 6.53
N PHE A 166 14.28 -4.29 5.62
CA PHE A 166 13.51 -4.06 4.41
C PHE A 166 12.01 -4.18 4.71
N VAL A 167 11.20 -3.43 3.96
CA VAL A 167 9.75 -3.49 4.02
C VAL A 167 9.20 -3.66 2.61
N ASN A 168 8.34 -4.67 2.45
CA ASN A 168 7.51 -4.88 1.27
C ASN A 168 6.04 -4.78 1.66
N ILE A 169 5.37 -3.74 1.17
CA ILE A 169 3.91 -3.60 1.22
C ILE A 169 3.37 -4.16 -0.09
N HIS A 170 2.50 -5.15 -0.03
CA HIS A 170 1.88 -5.77 -1.20
C HIS A 170 0.37 -5.62 -1.12
N LEU A 171 -0.21 -5.13 -2.22
CA LEU A 171 -1.63 -5.17 -2.50
C LEU A 171 -1.86 -6.09 -3.68
N SER A 172 -2.84 -6.98 -3.59
CA SER A 172 -3.25 -7.78 -4.74
C SER A 172 -4.74 -8.04 -4.80
N LYS A 173 -5.25 -8.23 -6.01
CA LYS A 173 -6.65 -8.57 -6.23
C LYS A 173 -6.85 -9.38 -7.51
N VAL A 174 -7.56 -10.48 -7.38
CA VAL A 174 -8.06 -11.30 -8.50
C VAL A 174 -9.27 -10.61 -9.11
N ASN A 175 -9.38 -10.61 -10.45
CA ASN A 175 -10.41 -9.89 -11.20
C ASN A 175 -10.44 -8.39 -10.85
N CYS A 176 -9.27 -7.77 -10.79
CA CYS A 176 -9.12 -6.35 -10.44
C CYS A 176 -9.81 -5.44 -11.47
N SER A 177 -10.75 -4.61 -11.02
CA SER A 177 -11.35 -3.55 -11.84
C SER A 177 -10.45 -2.31 -11.95
N LYS A 178 -10.88 -1.28 -12.69
CA LYS A 178 -10.20 0.01 -12.76
C LYS A 178 -10.32 0.79 -11.44
N GLU A 179 -11.48 0.71 -10.79
CA GLU A 179 -11.77 1.30 -9.49
C GLU A 179 -10.89 0.66 -8.42
N ASP A 180 -10.75 -0.67 -8.45
CA ASP A 180 -9.84 -1.42 -7.57
C ASP A 180 -8.39 -0.96 -7.75
N SER A 181 -7.93 -0.90 -9.00
CA SER A 181 -6.57 -0.43 -9.32
C SER A 181 -6.33 1.00 -8.85
N THR A 182 -7.36 1.86 -8.89
CA THR A 182 -7.30 3.23 -8.39
C THR A 182 -7.22 3.26 -6.87
N ALA A 183 -8.05 2.45 -6.18
CA ALA A 183 -8.02 2.32 -4.72
C ALA A 183 -6.66 1.78 -4.23
N MET A 184 -6.10 0.76 -4.88
CA MET A 184 -4.76 0.24 -4.56
C MET A 184 -3.69 1.33 -4.68
N ARG A 185 -3.73 2.11 -5.76
CA ARG A 185 -2.79 3.23 -5.98
C ARG A 185 -2.95 4.31 -4.91
N GLN A 186 -4.18 4.66 -4.53
CA GLN A 186 -4.45 5.61 -3.45
C GLN A 186 -3.91 5.12 -2.08
N ILE A 187 -4.07 3.84 -1.77
CA ILE A 187 -3.50 3.24 -0.55
C ILE A 187 -1.98 3.41 -0.57
N LEU A 188 -1.30 3.04 -1.66
CA LEU A 188 0.15 3.17 -1.77
C LEU A 188 0.62 4.64 -1.74
N SER A 189 -0.10 5.55 -2.40
CA SER A 189 0.21 6.99 -2.37
C SER A 189 -0.02 7.62 -1.00
N SER A 190 -0.78 6.96 -0.11
CA SER A 190 -0.97 7.41 1.28
C SER A 190 0.09 6.87 2.26
N LEU A 191 1.04 6.07 1.77
CA LEU A 191 2.10 5.53 2.60
C LEU A 191 2.93 6.66 3.21
N THR A 192 3.26 6.53 4.49
CA THR A 192 4.16 7.43 5.20
C THR A 192 5.07 6.62 6.11
N ARG A 193 6.34 7.02 6.19
CA ARG A 193 7.29 6.52 7.18
C ARG A 193 7.43 7.56 8.28
N LEU A 194 6.92 7.23 9.47
CA LEU A 194 7.11 8.04 10.67
C LEU A 194 8.45 7.67 11.30
N LYS A 195 9.31 8.67 11.52
CA LYS A 195 10.66 8.57 12.10
C LYS A 195 10.67 8.92 13.58
#